data_AF-A0A0C2BU50-F1
#
_entry.id   AF-A0A0C2BU50-F1
#
_cell.length_a   1.000
_cell.length_b   1.000
_cell.length_c   1.000
_cell.angle_alpha   90.00
_cell.angle_beta   90.00
_cell.angle_gamma   90.00
#
_symmetry.space_group_name_H-M   'P 1'
#
loop_
_entity.id
_entity.type
_entity.pdbx_description
1 polymer ?
#
loop_
_entity_poly.entity_id
_entity_poly.type
_entity_poly.pdbx_seq_one_letter_code
_entity_poly.pdbx_strand_id
1 'polypeptide(L)'
;MEQAVIDILGDIPMPRRRAQFLREVLSGDQLEQTAAELVAAGNAGRLSSDDAERLAKRFPMAYGQDAYLMRAQLAVMWYAGYLMEQGIQVDCDVTVAASYQMPRVMRSIKVLRFAPGLAAKIDSHEFILRDSEEERAIRAATVLGAQAMAQHLGVSEHAMVNTLWQNRHACGAIPYHLTITTDY
;
A
#
# COMPACT_ATOMS: atom_id res chain seq x y z
N MET A 1 4.20 -25.74 2.36
CA MET A 1 3.90 -24.49 1.62
C MET A 1 4.73 -23.30 2.11
N GLU A 2 5.00 -23.15 3.42
CA GLU A 2 6.01 -22.18 3.89
C GLU A 2 7.39 -22.44 3.29
N GLN A 3 7.88 -23.69 3.35
CA GLN A 3 9.14 -24.08 2.71
C GLN A 3 9.13 -23.76 1.21
N ALA A 4 8.05 -24.11 0.50
CA ALA A 4 7.90 -23.76 -0.92
C ALA A 4 7.96 -22.25 -1.19
N VAL A 5 7.41 -21.42 -0.30
CA VAL A 5 7.52 -19.96 -0.41
C VAL A 5 8.97 -19.50 -0.22
N ILE A 6 9.70 -20.07 0.74
CA ILE A 6 11.11 -19.76 0.97
C ILE A 6 11.97 -20.23 -0.22
N ASP A 7 11.71 -21.43 -0.74
CA ASP A 7 12.45 -22.00 -1.87
C ASP A 7 12.28 -21.16 -3.15
N ILE A 8 11.09 -20.58 -3.35
CA ILE A 8 10.77 -19.76 -4.55
C ILE A 8 11.19 -18.30 -4.39
N LEU A 9 10.92 -17.68 -3.23
CA LEU A 9 11.08 -16.23 -3.03
C LEU A 9 12.31 -15.85 -2.20
N GLY A 10 13.03 -16.82 -1.64
CA GLY A 10 14.20 -16.61 -0.79
C GLY A 10 13.83 -16.26 0.66
N ASP A 11 14.80 -15.68 1.37
CA ASP A 11 14.65 -15.21 2.75
C ASP A 11 13.75 -13.97 2.80
N ILE A 12 12.45 -14.21 2.90
CA ILE A 12 11.43 -13.16 2.99
C ILE A 12 10.87 -13.07 4.42
N PRO A 13 10.57 -11.87 4.92
CA PRO A 13 9.93 -11.73 6.22
C PRO A 13 8.56 -12.42 6.28
N MET A 14 8.30 -13.12 7.38
CA MET A 14 7.02 -13.79 7.67
C MET A 14 6.55 -14.78 6.58
N PRO A 15 7.38 -15.77 6.19
CA PRO A 15 7.07 -16.66 5.07
C PRO A 15 5.81 -17.50 5.32
N ARG A 16 5.58 -17.94 6.57
CA ARG A 16 4.34 -18.63 6.96
C ARG A 16 3.07 -17.80 6.68
N ARG A 17 3.10 -16.50 7.00
CA ARG A 17 1.95 -15.60 6.80
C ARG A 17 1.73 -15.33 5.31
N ARG A 18 2.81 -15.13 4.55
CA ARG A 18 2.74 -14.98 3.09
C ARG A 18 2.21 -16.24 2.39
N ALA A 19 2.58 -17.42 2.88
CA ALA A 19 1.99 -18.66 2.43
C ALA A 19 0.47 -18.69 2.69
N GLN A 20 -0.03 -18.23 3.85
CA GLN A 20 -1.48 -18.15 4.09
C GLN A 20 -2.20 -17.27 3.06
N PHE A 21 -1.60 -16.14 2.64
CA PHE A 21 -2.18 -15.29 1.60
C PHE A 21 -2.33 -16.02 0.27
N LEU A 22 -1.26 -16.69 -0.19
CA LEU A 22 -1.30 -17.46 -1.44
C LEU A 22 -2.35 -18.58 -1.38
N ARG A 23 -2.46 -19.26 -0.23
CA ARG A 23 -3.47 -20.31 -0.02
C ARG A 23 -4.88 -19.79 -0.18
N GLU A 24 -5.16 -18.63 0.40
CA GLU A 24 -6.48 -18.02 0.36
C GLU A 24 -6.83 -17.57 -1.07
N VAL A 25 -5.92 -16.84 -1.72
CA VAL A 25 -6.14 -16.30 -3.07
C VAL A 25 -6.27 -17.41 -4.12
N LEU A 26 -5.45 -18.47 -4.02
CA LEU A 26 -5.45 -19.58 -4.98
C LEU A 26 -6.43 -20.70 -4.61
N SER A 27 -7.35 -20.48 -3.66
CA SER A 27 -8.32 -21.49 -3.25
C SER A 27 -9.55 -21.48 -4.16
N GLY A 28 -9.72 -22.57 -4.92
CA GLY A 28 -10.83 -22.70 -5.87
C GLY A 28 -10.75 -21.64 -6.98
N ASP A 29 -11.91 -21.16 -7.45
CA ASP A 29 -12.00 -20.20 -8.56
C ASP A 29 -12.04 -18.74 -8.10
N GLN A 30 -11.63 -18.46 -6.85
CA GLN A 30 -11.80 -17.12 -6.27
C GLN A 30 -10.95 -16.06 -6.97
N LEU A 31 -9.74 -16.42 -7.41
CA LEU A 31 -8.86 -15.52 -8.16
C LEU A 31 -9.50 -15.13 -9.49
N GLU A 32 -9.99 -16.10 -10.25
CA GLU A 32 -10.62 -15.92 -11.55
C GLU A 32 -11.88 -15.05 -11.44
N GLN A 33 -12.74 -15.31 -10.44
CA GLN A 33 -13.93 -14.51 -10.18
C GLN A 33 -13.57 -13.06 -9.84
N THR A 34 -12.61 -12.87 -8.94
CA THR A 34 -12.17 -11.53 -8.53
C THR A 34 -11.53 -10.78 -9.70
N ALA A 35 -10.71 -11.46 -10.50
CA ALA A 35 -10.10 -10.86 -11.68
C ALA A 35 -11.17 -10.43 -12.71
N ALA A 36 -12.20 -11.26 -12.94
CA ALA A 36 -13.31 -10.92 -13.82
C ALA A 36 -14.10 -9.70 -13.32
N GLU A 37 -14.35 -9.61 -12.00
CA GLU A 37 -14.99 -8.45 -11.37
C GLU A 37 -14.16 -7.16 -11.56
N LEU A 38 -12.84 -7.22 -11.33
CA LEU A 38 -11.94 -6.07 -11.54
C LEU A 38 -11.86 -5.67 -13.02
N VAL A 39 -11.82 -6.64 -13.94
CA VAL A 39 -11.84 -6.37 -15.39
C VAL A 39 -13.14 -5.69 -15.80
N ALA A 40 -14.28 -6.14 -15.27
CA ALA A 40 -15.57 -5.51 -15.52
C ALA A 40 -15.59 -4.06 -15.01
N ALA A 41 -15.06 -3.80 -13.81
CA ALA A 41 -14.96 -2.44 -13.25
C ALA A 41 -14.03 -1.54 -14.09
N GLY A 42 -12.87 -2.04 -14.50
CA GLY A 42 -11.95 -1.34 -15.40
C GLY A 42 -12.60 -0.98 -16.74
N ASN A 43 -13.36 -1.91 -17.34
CA ASN A 43 -14.11 -1.68 -18.58
C ASN A 43 -15.27 -0.69 -18.40
N ALA A 44 -15.84 -0.59 -17.19
CA ALA A 44 -16.82 0.44 -16.85
C ALA A 44 -16.19 1.83 -16.66
N GLY A 45 -14.85 1.93 -16.71
CA GLY A 45 -14.11 3.19 -16.71
C GLY A 45 -13.82 3.75 -15.32
N ARG A 46 -14.08 3.01 -14.23
CA ARG A 46 -13.80 3.47 -12.86
C ARG A 46 -13.34 2.33 -11.96
N LEU A 47 -12.26 2.57 -11.24
CA LEU A 47 -11.69 1.73 -10.19
C LEU A 47 -11.54 2.57 -8.93
N SER A 48 -11.93 2.05 -7.78
CA SER A 48 -12.04 2.85 -6.55
C SER A 48 -11.68 2.08 -5.29
N SER A 49 -11.63 2.77 -4.14
CA SER A 49 -11.49 2.13 -2.83
C SER A 49 -12.60 1.11 -2.53
N ASP A 50 -13.78 1.20 -3.15
CA ASP A 50 -14.83 0.18 -3.01
C ASP A 50 -14.42 -1.16 -3.61
N ASP A 51 -13.66 -1.15 -4.72
CA ASP A 51 -13.10 -2.36 -5.33
C ASP A 51 -12.04 -2.99 -4.41
N ALA A 52 -11.24 -2.16 -3.77
CA ALA A 52 -10.27 -2.61 -2.77
C ALA A 52 -10.97 -3.19 -1.53
N GLU A 53 -12.07 -2.59 -1.08
CA GLU A 53 -12.86 -3.13 0.04
C GLU A 53 -13.50 -4.47 -0.33
N ARG A 54 -14.03 -4.62 -1.55
CA ARG A 54 -14.53 -5.90 -2.08
C ARG A 54 -13.44 -6.96 -2.08
N LEU A 55 -12.24 -6.63 -2.56
CA LEU A 55 -11.08 -7.52 -2.56
C LEU A 55 -10.70 -7.95 -1.13
N ALA A 56 -10.69 -7.01 -0.18
CA ALA A 56 -10.41 -7.27 1.22
C ALA A 56 -11.46 -8.13 1.92
N LYS A 57 -12.75 -7.96 1.56
CA LYS A 57 -13.86 -8.80 2.06
C LYS A 57 -13.78 -10.21 1.50
N ARG A 58 -13.40 -10.38 0.23
CA ARG A 58 -13.24 -11.70 -0.40
C ARG A 58 -12.05 -12.46 0.18
N PHE A 59 -10.95 -11.76 0.43
CA PHE A 59 -9.69 -12.32 0.88
C PHE A 59 -9.25 -11.70 2.22
N PRO A 60 -9.93 -12.04 3.33
CA PRO A 60 -9.68 -11.42 4.62
C PRO A 60 -8.25 -11.62 5.14
N MET A 61 -7.57 -12.71 4.79
CA MET A 61 -6.17 -12.92 5.18
C MET A 61 -5.20 -12.12 4.30
N ALA A 62 -5.34 -12.21 2.99
CA ALA A 62 -4.43 -11.61 2.03
C ALA A 62 -4.58 -10.09 1.94
N TYR A 63 -5.78 -9.56 2.16
CA TYR A 63 -6.09 -8.15 1.93
C TYR A 63 -6.85 -7.48 3.09
N GLY A 64 -7.66 -8.23 3.85
CA GLY A 64 -8.51 -7.66 4.92
C GLY A 64 -7.89 -7.43 6.30
N GLN A 65 -6.60 -7.75 6.49
CA GLN A 65 -5.92 -7.58 7.79
C GLN A 65 -5.45 -6.14 8.09
N ASP A 66 -5.57 -5.24 7.12
CA ASP A 66 -5.10 -3.86 7.21
C ASP A 66 -6.28 -2.88 7.13
N ALA A 67 -6.46 -2.05 8.16
CA ALA A 67 -7.53 -1.05 8.22
C ALA A 67 -7.42 0.03 7.13
N TYR A 68 -6.22 0.28 6.59
CA TYR A 68 -6.03 1.22 5.48
C TYR A 68 -6.22 0.57 4.10
N LEU A 69 -6.49 -0.73 4.05
CA LEU A 69 -6.63 -1.50 2.80
C LEU A 69 -5.44 -1.35 1.86
N MET A 70 -4.23 -1.07 2.37
CA MET A 70 -3.11 -0.60 1.56
C MET A 70 -2.77 -1.57 0.41
N ARG A 71 -2.65 -2.86 0.70
CA ARG A 71 -2.39 -3.88 -0.33
C ARG A 71 -3.54 -4.05 -1.32
N ALA A 72 -4.78 -3.91 -0.85
CA ALA A 72 -5.95 -4.07 -1.69
C ALA A 72 -6.06 -2.90 -2.67
N GLN A 73 -5.91 -1.68 -2.15
CA GLN A 73 -5.89 -0.48 -2.95
C GLN A 73 -4.68 -0.47 -3.90
N LEU A 74 -3.51 -0.98 -3.48
CA LEU A 74 -2.33 -1.12 -4.36
C LEU A 74 -2.59 -2.06 -5.55
N ALA A 75 -3.27 -3.19 -5.32
CA ALA A 75 -3.64 -4.10 -6.40
C ALA A 75 -4.57 -3.44 -7.43
N VAL A 76 -5.59 -2.71 -6.96
CA VAL A 76 -6.51 -1.93 -7.81
C VAL A 76 -5.75 -0.85 -8.58
N MET A 77 -4.85 -0.12 -7.91
CA MET A 77 -4.05 0.94 -8.50
C MET A 77 -3.12 0.43 -9.60
N TRP A 78 -2.45 -0.71 -9.38
CA TRP A 78 -1.58 -1.32 -10.40
C TRP A 78 -2.37 -1.81 -11.60
N TYR A 79 -3.56 -2.35 -11.41
CA TYR A 79 -4.42 -2.71 -12.52
C TYR A 79 -4.88 -1.48 -13.32
N ALA A 80 -5.25 -0.38 -12.64
CA ALA A 80 -5.56 0.89 -13.30
C ALA A 80 -4.36 1.43 -14.09
N GLY A 81 -3.15 1.39 -13.50
CA GLY A 81 -1.91 1.77 -14.18
C GLY A 81 -1.65 0.95 -15.44
N TYR A 82 -1.84 -0.37 -15.37
CA TYR A 82 -1.75 -1.24 -16.54
C TYR A 82 -2.74 -0.83 -17.65
N LEU A 83 -4.01 -0.57 -17.33
CA LEU A 83 -5.00 -0.12 -18.31
C LEU A 83 -4.58 1.20 -18.99
N MET A 84 -4.11 2.17 -18.20
CA MET A 84 -3.62 3.45 -18.72
C MET A 84 -2.42 3.28 -19.66
N GLU A 85 -1.49 2.38 -19.35
CA GLU A 85 -0.35 2.03 -20.23
C GLU A 85 -0.81 1.40 -21.56
N GLN A 86 -1.96 0.70 -21.58
CA GLN A 86 -2.58 0.19 -22.79
C GLN A 86 -3.41 1.25 -23.55
N GLY A 87 -3.43 2.51 -23.09
CA GLY A 87 -4.23 3.59 -23.68
C GLY A 87 -5.71 3.56 -23.30
N ILE A 88 -6.10 2.69 -22.36
CA ILE A 88 -7.48 2.61 -21.85
C ILE A 88 -7.65 3.68 -20.76
N GLN A 89 -8.59 4.60 -20.96
CA GLN A 89 -8.93 5.61 -19.97
C GLN A 89 -9.75 4.99 -18.85
N VAL A 90 -9.27 5.13 -17.61
CA VAL A 90 -9.96 4.67 -16.40
C VAL A 90 -9.76 5.70 -15.30
N ASP A 91 -10.84 6.07 -14.63
CA ASP A 91 -10.78 6.88 -13.41
C ASP A 91 -10.32 5.99 -12.24
N CYS A 92 -9.29 6.42 -11.49
CA CYS A 92 -8.70 5.65 -10.41
C CYS A 92 -8.74 6.47 -9.12
N ASP A 93 -9.70 6.13 -8.26
CA ASP A 93 -10.04 6.84 -7.03
C ASP A 93 -9.66 6.01 -5.81
N VAL A 94 -8.35 6.00 -5.50
CA VAL A 94 -7.75 5.20 -4.42
C VAL A 94 -6.80 6.05 -3.58
N THR A 95 -6.68 5.76 -2.29
CA THR A 95 -5.89 6.52 -1.31
C THR A 95 -4.61 5.77 -0.89
N VAL A 96 -3.88 5.19 -1.86
CA VAL A 96 -2.77 4.23 -1.66
C VAL A 96 -1.49 4.91 -1.15
N ALA A 97 -1.49 5.47 0.05
CA ALA A 97 -0.31 6.17 0.58
C ALA A 97 0.22 5.58 1.90
N ALA A 98 -0.55 4.74 2.59
CA ALA A 98 -0.27 4.27 3.96
C ALA A 98 0.84 3.19 4.08
N SER A 99 1.95 3.32 3.35
CA SER A 99 3.13 2.45 3.43
C SER A 99 4.25 3.04 4.29
N TYR A 100 5.34 2.29 4.47
CA TYR A 100 6.51 2.72 5.23
C TYR A 100 7.45 3.69 4.49
N GLN A 101 7.49 3.63 3.16
CA GLN A 101 8.38 4.48 2.37
C GLN A 101 7.82 5.88 2.14
N MET A 102 6.51 6.02 1.89
CA MET A 102 5.89 7.32 1.66
C MET A 102 6.13 8.34 2.79
N PRO A 103 5.93 8.02 4.09
CA PRO A 103 6.18 8.98 5.16
C PRO A 103 7.65 9.39 5.23
N ARG A 104 8.59 8.49 4.89
CA ARG A 104 10.02 8.81 4.80
C ARG A 104 10.29 9.84 3.71
N VAL A 105 9.70 9.67 2.52
CA VAL A 105 9.83 10.67 1.43
C VAL A 105 9.27 12.01 1.88
N MET A 106 8.05 12.03 2.39
CA MET A 106 7.38 13.25 2.82
C MET A 106 8.10 13.94 3.99
N ARG A 107 8.73 13.17 4.90
CA ARG A 107 9.60 13.71 5.95
C ARG A 107 10.84 14.38 5.37
N SER A 108 11.48 13.78 4.36
CA SER A 108 12.69 14.32 3.75
C SER A 108 12.48 15.69 3.09
N ILE A 109 11.31 15.90 2.48
CA ILE A 109 10.91 17.16 1.87
C ILE A 109 10.10 18.06 2.82
N LYS A 110 10.04 17.72 4.12
CA LYS A 110 9.40 18.51 5.19
C LYS A 110 7.87 18.69 5.04
N VAL A 111 7.21 17.86 4.24
CA VAL A 111 5.74 17.78 4.18
C VAL A 111 5.19 17.16 5.47
N LEU A 112 5.83 16.09 5.97
CA LEU A 112 5.53 15.54 7.28
C LEU A 112 6.58 15.97 8.31
N ARG A 113 6.10 16.32 9.51
CA ARG A 113 6.92 16.57 10.69
C ARG A 113 6.35 15.79 11.86
N PHE A 114 7.14 14.87 12.40
CA PHE A 114 6.75 14.07 13.56
C PHE A 114 7.08 14.81 14.86
N ALA A 115 6.33 14.52 15.92
CA ALA A 115 6.66 15.00 17.26
C ALA A 115 8.07 14.52 17.68
N PRO A 116 8.81 15.27 18.52
CA PRO A 116 10.20 14.95 18.84
C PRO A 116 10.46 13.52 19.31
N GLY A 117 9.58 12.97 20.16
CA GLY A 117 9.70 11.58 20.64
C GLY A 117 9.55 10.54 19.53
N LEU A 118 8.55 10.71 18.66
CA LEU A 118 8.32 9.81 17.52
C LEU A 118 9.45 9.93 16.48
N ALA A 119 9.94 11.14 16.21
CA ALA A 119 11.07 11.37 15.33
C ALA A 119 12.33 10.64 15.86
N ALA A 120 12.62 10.76 17.15
CA ALA A 120 13.76 10.10 17.79
C ALA A 120 13.69 8.56 17.68
N LYS A 121 12.50 7.97 17.88
CA LYS A 121 12.28 6.52 17.69
C LYS A 121 12.54 6.08 16.25
N ILE A 122 12.03 6.83 15.27
CA ILE A 122 12.26 6.54 13.85
C ILE A 122 13.75 6.67 13.52
N ASP A 123 14.42 7.70 14.05
CA ASP A 123 15.84 7.98 13.82
C ASP A 123 16.77 6.91 14.40
N SER A 124 16.37 6.28 15.52
CA SER A 124 17.07 5.15 16.11
C SER A 124 16.66 3.78 15.55
N HIS A 125 15.75 3.73 14.57
CA HIS A 125 15.09 2.50 14.11
C HIS A 125 14.50 1.66 15.26
N GLU A 126 13.97 2.32 16.29
CA GLU A 126 13.21 1.66 17.34
C GLU A 126 11.92 1.07 16.75
N PHE A 127 11.56 -0.12 17.21
CA PHE A 127 10.33 -0.78 16.76
C PHE A 127 9.10 0.01 17.19
N ILE A 128 8.27 0.36 16.21
CA ILE A 128 6.92 0.87 16.44
C ILE A 128 5.96 -0.30 16.33
N LEU A 129 5.17 -0.52 17.39
CA LEU A 129 4.23 -1.63 17.45
C LEU A 129 3.14 -1.47 16.37
N ARG A 130 2.80 -2.57 15.69
CA ARG A 130 1.69 -2.63 14.73
C ARG A 130 0.38 -2.23 15.41
N ASP A 131 -0.45 -1.44 14.73
CA ASP A 131 -1.71 -0.92 15.23
C ASP A 131 -1.56 -0.02 16.46
N SER A 132 -0.36 0.46 16.79
CA SER A 132 -0.16 1.46 17.84
C SER A 132 -0.67 2.84 17.42
N GLU A 133 -0.86 3.73 18.39
CA GLU A 133 -1.21 5.12 18.08
C GLU A 133 -0.18 5.79 17.17
N GLU A 134 1.11 5.52 17.40
CA GLU A 134 2.21 6.05 16.59
C GLU A 134 2.16 5.53 15.14
N GLU A 135 1.99 4.22 14.93
CA GLU A 135 1.90 3.64 13.58
C GLU A 135 0.64 4.15 12.84
N ARG A 136 -0.51 4.16 13.50
CA ARG A 136 -1.74 4.72 12.91
C ARG A 136 -1.59 6.20 12.59
N ALA A 137 -0.98 7.00 13.46
CA ALA A 137 -0.77 8.42 13.22
C ALA A 137 0.14 8.66 12.01
N ILE A 138 1.23 7.90 11.87
CA ILE A 138 2.13 7.97 10.70
C ILE A 138 1.33 7.66 9.44
N ARG A 139 0.60 6.55 9.42
CA ARG A 139 -0.13 6.08 8.23
C ARG A 139 -1.25 7.03 7.83
N ALA A 140 -2.05 7.50 8.78
CA ALA A 140 -3.09 8.51 8.53
C ALA A 140 -2.50 9.84 8.02
N ALA A 141 -1.44 10.34 8.66
CA ALA A 141 -0.78 11.58 8.23
C ALA A 141 -0.20 11.45 6.81
N THR A 142 0.26 10.25 6.44
CA THR A 142 0.77 9.97 5.10
C THR A 142 -0.33 10.03 4.05
N VAL A 143 -1.50 9.43 4.32
CA VAL A 143 -2.68 9.54 3.45
C VAL A 143 -3.05 11.00 3.27
N LEU A 144 -3.34 11.71 4.37
CA LEU A 144 -3.78 13.11 4.31
C LEU A 144 -2.75 14.02 3.63
N GLY A 145 -1.46 13.80 3.89
CA GLY A 145 -0.41 14.61 3.27
C GLY A 145 -0.25 14.32 1.78
N ALA A 146 -0.40 13.07 1.33
CA ALA A 146 -0.39 12.74 -0.10
C ALA A 146 -1.58 13.38 -0.83
N GLN A 147 -2.77 13.35 -0.23
CA GLN A 147 -3.96 14.04 -0.76
C GLN A 147 -3.75 15.55 -0.87
N ALA A 148 -3.22 16.18 0.18
CA ALA A 148 -2.92 17.60 0.18
C ALA A 148 -1.86 17.97 -0.87
N MET A 149 -0.82 17.15 -1.05
CA MET A 149 0.18 17.35 -2.10
C MET A 149 -0.43 17.21 -3.51
N ALA A 150 -1.28 16.20 -3.73
CA ALA A 150 -1.95 15.96 -5.01
C ALA A 150 -2.83 17.16 -5.39
N GLN A 151 -3.65 17.61 -4.44
CA GLN A 151 -4.49 18.80 -4.58
C GLN A 151 -3.66 20.05 -4.88
N HIS A 152 -2.56 20.27 -4.14
CA HIS A 152 -1.71 21.44 -4.32
C HIS A 152 -1.06 21.49 -5.72
N LEU A 153 -0.68 20.34 -6.27
CA LEU A 153 -0.05 20.24 -7.59
C LEU A 153 -1.06 20.06 -8.74
N GLY A 154 -2.35 19.90 -8.45
CA GLY A 154 -3.38 19.66 -9.48
C GLY A 154 -3.22 18.32 -10.20
N VAL A 155 -2.72 17.29 -9.50
CA VAL A 155 -2.55 15.92 -10.03
C VAL A 155 -3.45 14.94 -9.29
N SER A 156 -3.68 13.74 -9.86
CA SER A 156 -4.42 12.69 -9.15
C SER A 156 -3.62 12.14 -7.96
N GLU A 157 -4.32 11.61 -6.96
CA GLU A 157 -3.69 10.94 -5.82
C GLU A 157 -2.81 9.76 -6.27
N HIS A 158 -3.28 8.98 -7.25
CA HIS A 158 -2.50 7.92 -7.89
C HIS A 158 -1.16 8.43 -8.45
N ALA A 159 -1.17 9.53 -9.21
CA ALA A 159 0.05 10.12 -9.75
C ALA A 159 1.00 10.62 -8.66
N MET A 160 0.44 11.19 -7.58
CA MET A 160 1.22 11.60 -6.41
C MET A 160 1.90 10.41 -5.72
N VAL A 161 1.16 9.32 -5.47
CA VAL A 161 1.70 8.09 -4.87
C VAL A 161 2.85 7.53 -5.72
N ASN A 162 2.67 7.44 -7.04
CA ASN A 162 3.74 6.98 -7.94
C ASN A 162 4.97 7.90 -7.89
N THR A 163 4.75 9.21 -7.83
CA THR A 163 5.83 10.20 -7.72
C THR A 163 6.62 10.01 -6.43
N LEU A 164 5.94 9.88 -5.28
CA LEU A 164 6.59 9.61 -3.99
C LEU A 164 7.36 8.29 -4.03
N TRP A 165 6.77 7.23 -4.60
CA TRP A 165 7.43 5.93 -4.72
C TRP A 165 8.69 5.98 -5.58
N GLN A 166 8.65 6.61 -6.76
CA GLN A 166 9.82 6.74 -7.63
C GLN A 166 10.96 7.49 -6.94
N ASN A 167 10.65 8.43 -6.05
CA ASN A 167 11.63 9.26 -5.34
C ASN A 167 12.09 8.66 -3.98
N ARG A 168 11.69 7.44 -3.62
CA ARG A 168 12.07 6.80 -2.33
C ARG A 168 13.57 6.72 -2.06
N HIS A 169 14.38 6.65 -3.13
CA HIS A 169 15.84 6.59 -3.03
C HIS A 169 16.50 7.96 -2.87
N ALA A 170 15.80 9.05 -3.21
CA ALA A 170 16.31 10.41 -3.08
C ALA A 170 16.37 10.90 -1.62
N CYS A 171 15.85 10.12 -0.67
CA CYS A 171 15.75 10.47 0.74
C CYS A 171 17.06 10.32 1.53
N GLY A 172 18.15 9.85 0.89
CA GLY A 172 19.44 9.62 1.54
C GLY A 172 19.32 8.70 2.76
N ALA A 173 20.02 9.06 3.84
CA ALA A 173 20.08 8.29 5.08
C ALA A 173 18.87 8.48 6.02
N ILE A 174 17.83 9.22 5.62
CA ILE A 174 16.65 9.42 6.46
C ILE A 174 15.96 8.07 6.67
N PRO A 175 15.74 7.62 7.91
CA PRO A 175 15.13 6.31 8.17
C PRO A 175 13.61 6.32 7.96
N TYR A 176 13.07 5.14 7.67
CA TYR A 176 11.63 4.87 7.70
C TYR A 176 11.23 4.34 9.09
N HIS A 177 9.95 4.41 9.44
CA HIS A 177 9.46 3.82 10.68
C HIS A 177 9.50 2.29 10.59
N LEU A 178 10.01 1.63 11.64
CA LEU A 178 10.16 0.18 11.64
C LEU A 178 9.00 -0.49 12.38
N THR A 179 8.05 -1.04 11.62
CA THR A 179 6.97 -1.88 12.16
C THR A 179 7.02 -3.27 11.52
N ILE A 180 6.96 -4.32 12.36
CA ILE A 180 6.94 -5.71 11.89
C ILE A 180 5.52 -6.06 11.46
N THR A 181 5.26 -6.03 10.15
CA THR A 181 3.94 -6.32 9.57
C THR A 181 4.04 -6.81 8.12
N THR A 182 2.91 -7.24 7.57
CA THR A 182 2.69 -7.56 6.16
C THR A 182 1.76 -6.57 5.46
N ASP A 183 1.39 -5.47 6.12
CA ASP A 183 0.31 -4.59 5.67
C ASP A 183 0.72 -3.63 4.55
N TYR A 184 2.03 -3.44 4.31
CA TYR A 184 2.59 -2.56 3.27
C TYR A 184 3.80 -3.17 2.57
#